data_AF-A0ABC8KSI2-F1
#
_entry.id   AF-A0ABC8KSI2-F1
#
_cell.length_a   1.000
_cell.length_b   1.000
_cell.length_c   1.000
_cell.angle_alpha   90.00
_cell.angle_beta   90.00
_cell.angle_gamma   90.00
#
_symmetry.space_group_name_H-M   'P 1'
#
loop_
_entity.id
_entity.type
_entity.pdbx_description
1 polymer ?
#
loop_
_entity_poly.entity_id
_entity_poly.type
_entity_poly.pdbx_seq_one_letter_code
_entity_poly.pdbx_strand_id
1 'polypeptide(L)'
;MIRDASLGSKELRFHHAPIFGLVCGLLGMDPETSQRAYLFVTLRDVVSAATRLNLVGPMGASVMQHRMAVVAETVLEKWKDRDAGEACQTSPLLYVVQGCHGYLFSRLFCS
;
A
#
# COMPACT_ATOMS: atom_id res chain seq x y z
N MET A 1 1.07 -6.94 19.63
CA MET A 1 0.84 -8.00 18.62
C MET A 1 1.87 -8.00 17.49
N ILE A 2 1.93 -6.99 16.58
CA ILE A 2 3.01 -6.92 15.56
C ILE A 2 4.39 -6.61 16.18
N ARG A 3 4.43 -5.73 17.19
CA ARG A 3 5.66 -5.39 17.92
C ARG A 3 6.27 -6.57 18.69
N ASP A 4 5.42 -7.39 19.32
CA ASP A 4 5.89 -8.56 20.08
C ASP A 4 6.30 -9.70 19.12
N ALA A 5 5.56 -9.87 18.02
CA ALA A 5 5.90 -10.81 16.95
C ALA A 5 7.20 -10.42 16.22
N SER A 6 7.48 -9.13 16.04
CA SER A 6 8.74 -8.67 15.44
C SER A 6 9.94 -8.88 16.36
N LEU A 7 9.78 -8.71 17.67
CA LEU A 7 10.87 -8.92 18.63
C LEU A 7 11.17 -10.40 18.91
N GLY A 8 10.22 -11.32 18.66
CA GLY A 8 10.37 -12.75 18.93
C GLY A 8 10.84 -13.63 17.76
N SER A 9 10.75 -13.17 16.51
CA SER A 9 11.10 -13.96 15.31
C SER A 9 12.54 -13.73 14.86
N LYS A 10 13.31 -14.81 14.68
CA LYS A 10 14.67 -14.77 14.10
C LYS A 10 14.69 -14.44 12.59
N GLU A 11 13.55 -14.45 11.91
CA GLU A 11 13.42 -13.97 10.53
C GLU A 11 12.30 -12.94 10.43
N LEU A 12 12.68 -11.67 10.53
CA LEU A 12 11.82 -10.54 10.22
C LEU A 12 11.90 -10.26 8.72
N ARG A 13 10.78 -10.46 8.01
CA ARG A 13 10.64 -9.95 6.64
C ARG A 13 10.20 -8.50 6.72
N PHE A 14 11.11 -7.59 6.39
CA PHE A 14 10.93 -6.13 6.46
C PHE A 14 10.02 -5.59 5.35
N HIS A 15 8.77 -6.06 5.30
CA HIS A 15 7.77 -5.51 4.39
C HIS A 15 7.46 -4.05 4.76
N HIS A 16 7.21 -3.22 3.75
CA HIS A 16 7.03 -1.78 3.93
C HIS A 16 5.86 -1.45 4.88
N ALA A 17 4.70 -2.10 4.73
CA ALA A 17 3.52 -1.83 5.57
C ALA A 17 3.77 -2.02 7.08
N PRO A 18 4.24 -3.19 7.57
CA PRO A 18 4.55 -3.36 8.99
C PRO A 18 5.60 -2.39 9.53
N ILE A 19 6.64 -2.07 8.75
CA ILE A 19 7.71 -1.17 9.18
C ILE A 19 7.22 0.28 9.22
N PHE A 20 6.44 0.71 8.23
CA PHE A 20 5.81 2.02 8.25
C PHE A 20 4.93 2.21 9.49
N GLY A 21 4.05 1.24 9.78
CA GLY A 21 3.21 1.27 10.97
C GLY A 21 4.01 1.28 12.28
N LEU A 22 5.08 0.48 12.37
CA LEU A 22 5.98 0.47 13.53
C LEU A 22 6.65 1.84 13.75
N VAL A 23 7.18 2.44 12.68
CA VAL A 23 7.83 3.76 12.74
C VAL A 23 6.82 4.85 13.14
N CYS A 24 5.63 4.87 12.53
CA CYS A 24 4.59 5.82 12.91
C CYS A 24 4.17 5.67 14.38
N GLY A 25 4.02 4.44 14.87
CA GLY A 25 3.74 4.18 16.28
C GLY A 25 4.86 4.63 17.22
N LEU A 26 6.13 4.44 16.84
CA LEU A 26 7.28 4.96 17.59
C LEU A 26 7.34 6.49 17.63
N LEU A 27 6.83 7.15 16.59
CA LEU A 27 6.68 8.61 16.53
C LEU A 27 5.43 9.13 17.26
N GLY A 28 4.64 8.25 17.88
CA GLY A 28 3.43 8.61 18.63
C GLY A 28 2.21 8.94 17.76
N MET A 29 2.22 8.54 16.48
CA MET A 29 1.04 8.66 15.63
C MET A 29 -0.02 7.63 16.04
N ASP A 30 -1.29 8.03 16.02
CA ASP A 30 -2.37 7.08 16.25
C ASP A 30 -2.47 6.06 15.09
N PRO A 31 -3.00 4.85 15.35
CA PRO A 31 -3.07 3.80 14.33
C PRO A 31 -3.86 4.20 13.09
N GLU A 32 -4.98 4.92 13.26
CA GLU A 32 -5.86 5.28 12.14
C GLU A 32 -5.20 6.30 11.23
N THR A 33 -4.57 7.35 11.78
CA THR A 33 -3.77 8.32 11.02
C THR A 33 -2.62 7.63 10.30
N SER A 34 -1.95 6.67 10.95
CA SER A 34 -0.86 5.90 10.34
C SER A 34 -1.34 5.08 9.15
N GLN A 35 -2.47 4.38 9.28
CA GLN A 35 -3.07 3.60 8.20
C GLN A 35 -3.56 4.49 7.05
N ARG A 36 -4.21 5.62 7.36
CA ARG A 36 -4.66 6.63 6.39
C ARG A 36 -3.49 7.21 5.60
N ALA A 37 -2.39 7.55 6.28
CA ALA A 37 -1.15 8.01 5.64
C ALA A 37 -0.56 6.95 4.72
N TYR A 38 -0.53 5.68 5.16
CA TYR A 38 -0.06 4.57 4.33
C TYR A 38 -0.89 4.39 3.05
N LEU A 39 -2.22 4.45 3.16
CA LEU A 39 -3.12 4.37 2.01
C LEU A 39 -2.91 5.55 1.06
N PHE A 40 -2.77 6.76 1.58
CA PHE A 40 -2.50 7.95 0.76
C PHE A 40 -1.20 7.82 -0.05
N VAL A 41 -0.10 7.42 0.60
CA VAL A 41 1.20 7.25 -0.06
C VAL A 41 1.14 6.13 -1.11
N THR A 42 0.50 5.01 -0.79
CA THR A 42 0.30 3.90 -1.74
C THR A 42 -0.48 4.33 -2.97
N LEU A 43 -1.59 5.05 -2.77
CA LEU A 43 -2.41 5.58 -3.85
C LEU A 43 -1.63 6.58 -4.71
N ARG A 44 -0.87 7.48 -4.08
CA ARG A 44 -0.03 8.46 -4.77
C ARG A 44 0.99 7.76 -5.67
N ASP A 45 1.59 6.67 -5.22
CA ASP A 45 2.60 5.94 -5.99
C ASP A 45 2.01 5.28 -7.23
N VAL A 46 0.81 4.70 -7.12
CA VAL A 46 0.07 4.15 -8.26
C VAL A 46 -0.32 5.25 -9.26
N VAL A 47 -0.85 6.37 -8.79
CA VAL A 47 -1.20 7.51 -9.65
C VAL A 47 0.05 8.10 -10.33
N SER A 48 1.16 8.20 -9.61
CA SER A 48 2.46 8.62 -10.18
C SER A 48 2.97 7.65 -11.24
N ALA A 49 2.78 6.34 -11.05
CA ALA A 49 3.09 5.35 -12.08
C ALA A 49 2.23 5.55 -13.33
N ALA A 50 0.92 5.80 -13.18
CA ALA A 50 0.03 6.09 -14.30
C ALA A 50 0.47 7.33 -15.10
N THR A 51 0.98 8.37 -14.44
CA THR A 51 1.56 9.54 -15.13
C THR A 51 2.82 9.20 -15.91
N ARG A 52 3.74 8.41 -15.33
CA ARG A 52 4.98 7.98 -16.01
C ARG A 52 4.73 7.03 -17.18
N LEU A 53 3.64 6.27 -17.12
CA LEU A 53 3.12 5.45 -18.21
C LEU A 53 2.34 6.26 -19.27
N ASN A 54 2.27 7.58 -19.11
CA ASN A 54 1.55 8.49 -20.00
C ASN A 54 0.03 8.20 -20.10
N LEU A 55 -0.57 7.62 -19.06
CA LEU A 55 -2.01 7.36 -18.98
C LEU A 55 -2.80 8.57 -18.50
N VAL A 56 -2.18 9.42 -17.68
CA VAL A 56 -2.80 10.63 -17.11
C VAL A 56 -1.77 11.74 -16.93
N GLY A 57 -2.12 12.96 -17.33
CA GLY A 57 -1.26 14.13 -17.12
C GLY A 57 -1.16 14.55 -15.63
N PRO A 58 -0.14 15.33 -15.23
CA PRO A 58 0.07 15.71 -13.83
C PRO A 58 -1.12 16.37 -13.15
N MET A 59 -1.84 17.26 -13.85
CA MET A 59 -3.06 17.88 -13.30
C MET A 59 -4.19 16.87 -13.11
N GLY A 60 -4.38 15.96 -14.08
CA GLY A 60 -5.36 14.89 -13.99
C GLY A 60 -5.06 13.90 -12.86
N ALA A 61 -3.78 13.62 -12.63
CA ALA A 61 -3.30 12.80 -11.53
C ALA A 61 -3.68 13.40 -10.17
N SER A 62 -3.47 14.71 -9.96
CA SER A 62 -3.88 15.39 -8.72
C SER A 62 -5.39 15.31 -8.49
N VAL A 63 -6.19 15.52 -9.55
CA VAL A 63 -7.66 15.39 -9.46
C VAL A 63 -8.06 13.95 -9.13
N MET A 64 -7.41 12.96 -9.75
CA MET A 64 -7.65 11.53 -9.50
C MET A 64 -7.31 11.15 -8.05
N GLN A 65 -6.15 11.56 -7.55
CA GLN A 65 -5.73 11.34 -6.15
C GLN A 65 -6.80 11.85 -5.17
N HIS A 66 -7.28 13.08 -5.39
CA HIS A 66 -8.32 13.68 -4.54
C HIS A 66 -9.64 12.89 -4.60
N ARG A 67 -10.11 12.52 -5.81
CA ARG A 67 -11.35 11.74 -5.97
C ARG A 67 -11.26 10.36 -5.34
N MET A 68 -10.10 9.71 -5.44
CA MET A 68 -9.87 8.38 -4.88
C MET A 68 -9.70 8.38 -3.35
N ALA A 69 -9.56 9.54 -2.71
CA ALA A 69 -9.52 9.64 -1.25
C ALA A 69 -10.77 9.03 -0.59
N VAL A 70 -11.95 9.19 -1.20
CA VAL A 70 -13.20 8.58 -0.70
C VAL A 70 -13.13 7.06 -0.70
N VAL A 71 -12.51 6.47 -1.73
CA VAL A 71 -12.29 5.02 -1.82
C VAL A 71 -11.27 4.58 -0.79
N ALA A 72 -10.20 5.35 -0.57
CA ALA A 72 -9.20 5.07 0.45
C ALA A 72 -9.82 5.04 1.86
N GLU A 73 -10.67 6.01 2.22
CA GLU A 73 -11.40 6.00 3.50
C GLU A 73 -12.34 4.80 3.60
N THR A 74 -13.04 4.44 2.52
CA THR A 74 -13.91 3.25 2.51
C THR A 74 -13.12 1.96 2.76
N VAL A 75 -11.92 1.86 2.18
CA VAL A 75 -11.00 0.74 2.42
C VAL A 75 -10.50 0.74 3.86
N LEU A 76 -10.13 1.90 4.40
CA LEU A 76 -9.68 2.03 5.78
C LEU A 76 -10.73 1.52 6.77
N GLU A 77 -11.96 2.02 6.69
CA GLU A 77 -13.05 1.61 7.58
C GLU A 77 -13.35 0.11 7.50
N LYS A 78 -13.18 -0.50 6.33
CA LYS A 78 -13.40 -1.94 6.13
C LYS A 78 -12.33 -2.83 6.80
N TRP A 79 -11.10 -2.32 6.96
CA TRP A 79 -9.93 -3.15 7.27
C TRP A 79 -9.13 -2.72 8.51
N LYS A 80 -9.37 -1.55 9.11
CA LYS A 80 -8.52 -0.96 10.16
C LYS A 80 -8.39 -1.76 11.46
N ASP A 81 -9.41 -2.54 11.83
CA ASP A 81 -9.49 -3.26 13.12
C ASP A 81 -9.47 -4.79 12.95
N ARG A 82 -8.77 -5.29 11.93
CA ARG A 82 -8.63 -6.73 11.67
C ARG A 82 -7.38 -7.32 12.27
N ASP A 83 -7.44 -8.62 12.58
CA ASP A 83 -6.28 -9.34 13.08
C ASP A 83 -5.22 -9.51 11.98
N ALA A 84 -3.94 -9.51 12.36
CA ALA A 84 -2.85 -9.68 11.40
C ALA A 84 -2.88 -11.05 10.69
N GLY A 85 -3.44 -12.09 11.32
CA GLY A 85 -3.66 -13.40 10.71
C GLY A 85 -4.68 -13.41 9.58
N GLU A 86 -5.55 -12.39 9.50
CA GLU A 86 -6.49 -12.21 8.39
C GLU A 86 -5.87 -11.49 7.19
N ALA A 87 -4.62 -11.02 7.29
CA ALA A 87 -3.93 -10.35 6.21
C ALA A 87 -3.67 -11.32 5.04
N CYS A 88 -4.49 -11.22 4.00
CA CYS A 88 -4.43 -12.10 2.83
C CYS A 88 -4.65 -11.30 1.53
N GLN A 89 -4.10 -11.80 0.43
CA GLN A 89 -4.40 -11.29 -0.90
C GLN A 89 -5.79 -11.80 -1.32
N THR A 90 -6.69 -10.89 -1.68
CA THR A 90 -8.08 -11.23 -2.04
C THR A 90 -8.35 -11.13 -3.55
N SER A 91 -7.35 -10.71 -4.34
CA SER A 91 -7.47 -10.55 -5.79
C SER A 91 -6.53 -11.49 -6.56
N PRO A 92 -6.99 -12.69 -6.97
CA PRO A 92 -6.17 -13.63 -7.73
C PRO A 92 -5.78 -13.07 -9.11
N LEU A 93 -6.64 -12.26 -9.73
CA LEU A 93 -6.32 -11.62 -11.02
C LEU A 93 -5.14 -10.66 -10.90
N LEU A 94 -5.09 -9.84 -9.84
CA LEU A 94 -3.93 -8.98 -9.59
C LEU A 94 -2.66 -9.82 -9.36
N TYR A 95 -2.78 -10.96 -8.68
CA TYR A 95 -1.64 -11.85 -8.47
C TYR A 95 -1.09 -12.42 -9.79
N VAL A 96 -1.97 -12.84 -10.70
CA VAL A 96 -1.56 -13.32 -12.03
C VAL A 96 -0.90 -12.20 -12.84
N VAL A 97 -1.50 -11.02 -12.89
CA VAL A 97 -0.93 -9.86 -13.62
C VAL A 97 0.45 -9.50 -13.06
N GLN A 98 0.59 -9.45 -11.73
CA GLN A 98 1.85 -9.18 -11.06
C GLN A 98 2.91 -10.25 -11.39
N GLY A 99 2.55 -11.53 -11.37
CA GLY A 99 3.43 -12.63 -11.72
C GLY A 99 3.87 -12.59 -13.18
N CYS A 100 3.03 -12.04 -14.07
CA CYS A 100 3.34 -11.88 -15.47
C CYS A 100 4.20 -10.64 -15.79
N HIS A 101 4.45 -9.74 -14.84
CA HIS A 101 5.24 -8.53 -15.06
C HIS A 101 6.66 -8.85 -15.61
N GLY A 102 7.25 -9.98 -15.20
CA GLY A 102 8.55 -10.44 -15.70
C GLY A 102 8.58 -10.78 -17.20
N TYR A 103 7.43 -11.03 -17.84
CA TYR A 103 7.33 -11.35 -19.26
C TYR A 103 7.24 -10.12 -20.17
N LEU A 104 7.16 -8.90 -19.61
CA LEU A 104 7.10 -7.69 -20.40
C LEU A 104 8.41 -7.49 -21.18
N PHE A 105 8.30 -7.34 -22.50
CA PHE A 105 9.45 -7.09 -23.38
C PHE A 105 10.20 -5.80 -23.02
N SER A 106 9.45 -4.75 -22.65
CA SER A 106 9.99 -3.49 -22.12
C SER A 106 9.27 -3.12 -20.83
N ARG A 107 10.02 -2.66 -19.83
CA ARG A 107 9.50 -2.30 -18.51
C ARG A 107 10.12 -1.00 -18.00
N LEU A 108 9.26 -0.11 -17.50
CA LEU A 108 9.65 1.11 -16.79
C LEU A 108 9.83 0.88 -15.28
N PHE A 109 9.23 -0.18 -14.75
CA PHE A 109 9.22 -0.54 -13.34
C PHE A 109 9.83 -1.94 -13.13
N CYS A 110 10.16 -2.26 -11.88
CA CYS A 110 10.72 -3.56 -11.52
C CYS A 110 9.64 -4.62 -11.22
N SER A 111 8.41 -4.18 -10.96
CA SER A 111 7.30 -5.00 -10.50
C SER A 111 5.99 -4.29 -10.78
#